data_AF-A0A838WCB7-F1
#
_entry.id   AF-A0A838WCB7-F1
#
_cell.length_a   1.000
_cell.length_b   1.000
_cell.length_c   1.000
_cell.angle_alpha   90.00
_cell.angle_beta   90.00
_cell.angle_gamma   90.00
#
_symmetry.space_group_name_H-M   'P 1'
#
loop_
_entity.id
_entity.type
_entity.pdbx_description
1 polymer ?
#
loop_
_entity_poly.entity_id
_entity_poly.type
_entity_poly.pdbx_seq_one_letter_code
_entity_poly.pdbx_strand_id
1 'polypeptide(L)'
;IQLPVGAEKDFRGVIDLVRMRMIIFPESGDGRSFEEKEIPTDLMEEATMARQEMVENAAEFDEHLLDLFVEEKEIPNDLVQAALRKGTLTQDITLVLAGSALKHKGVSLVLDAVVDYLPSPVDIPPVEGLDVETGEPITRMADDKEPLCLMVFKTIAEPTGDLTFVRVYSGVLNKGVRLLNPRTGKHERVGRLLRMHANKRENIDDVRAGDIAAVIGLKNTVTGDTLCDEEKPILLSKIVFPDGVIQMSVEPKRSQDRDKLSEAIGRMMREDPTFRAQTNEATGQLLISGMGELHLEIIVHRLSSAYNIEVQTGKPKVAYKQRLARKLETEARYIRQSGGRGQYAVAWVRFEQTEEGNTQLEFVDAIKGGSIPREYIPSVHHGLKEIFATGGNTGYPFVNVKATLFDGKYHDVDSSEMAFHNAGVLAFRQAMENNITYLEPIMKVLGARAGGVPRQRGRGPWAPAAARSARSTPRATCGWCARSCRSPRCSPTPRRCAARPKAAAPTRWSSSSTATCPPAWPPRRWRRTDTGRTGAVPTRGVARSSERATPRA
;
A
#
# COMPACT_ATOMS: atom_id res chain seq x y z
N ILE A 1 -20.90 -27.50 -14.26
CA ILE A 1 -21.09 -27.91 -15.67
C ILE A 1 -20.27 -29.14 -16.07
N GLN A 2 -19.22 -29.49 -15.33
CA GLN A 2 -18.44 -30.71 -15.56
C GLN A 2 -18.32 -31.53 -14.29
N LEU A 3 -18.22 -32.86 -14.44
CA LEU A 3 -17.83 -33.77 -13.36
C LEU A 3 -16.45 -34.39 -13.64
N PRO A 4 -15.53 -34.40 -12.67
CA PRO A 4 -14.24 -35.07 -12.83
C PRO A 4 -14.39 -36.59 -12.81
N VAL A 5 -13.69 -37.28 -13.70
CA VAL A 5 -13.59 -38.74 -13.70
C VAL A 5 -12.29 -39.15 -13.02
N GLY A 6 -12.43 -39.74 -11.83
CA GLY A 6 -11.33 -40.14 -10.97
C GLY A 6 -10.75 -38.98 -10.14
N ALA A 7 -9.90 -39.31 -9.18
CA ALA A 7 -9.29 -38.34 -8.28
C ALA A 7 -7.77 -38.43 -8.31
N GLU A 8 -7.10 -37.30 -8.07
CA GLU A 8 -5.64 -37.21 -7.89
C GLU A 8 -4.82 -37.86 -9.03
N LYS A 9 -4.22 -39.04 -8.74
CA LYS A 9 -3.41 -39.81 -9.68
C LYS A 9 -4.28 -40.45 -10.76
N ASP A 10 -5.45 -40.96 -10.37
CA ASP A 10 -6.39 -41.67 -11.22
C ASP A 10 -7.31 -40.74 -12.02
N PHE A 11 -7.05 -39.43 -12.02
CA PHE A 11 -7.77 -38.47 -12.85
C PHE A 11 -7.51 -38.74 -14.35
N ARG A 12 -8.56 -39.19 -15.04
CA ARG A 12 -8.50 -39.65 -16.44
C ARG A 12 -9.21 -38.69 -17.40
N GLY A 13 -10.25 -37.99 -16.95
CA GLY A 13 -11.11 -37.22 -17.82
C GLY A 13 -12.16 -36.42 -17.09
N VAL A 14 -13.10 -35.88 -17.86
CA VAL A 14 -14.26 -35.14 -17.34
C VAL A 14 -15.51 -35.56 -18.09
N ILE A 15 -16.65 -35.52 -17.42
CA ILE A 15 -17.97 -35.67 -18.03
C ILE A 15 -18.51 -34.27 -18.28
N ASP A 16 -18.83 -33.98 -19.54
CA ASP A 16 -19.58 -32.78 -19.92
C ASP A 16 -21.07 -33.02 -19.69
N LEU A 17 -21.65 -32.32 -18.71
CA LEU A 17 -23.06 -32.46 -18.32
C LEU A 17 -24.01 -31.82 -19.33
N VAL A 18 -23.53 -30.90 -20.18
CA VAL A 18 -24.36 -30.26 -21.20
C VAL A 18 -24.61 -31.24 -22.34
N ARG A 19 -23.55 -31.88 -22.85
CA ARG A 19 -23.65 -32.85 -23.95
C ARG A 19 -23.91 -34.29 -23.49
N MET A 20 -23.81 -34.55 -22.17
CA MET A 20 -23.85 -35.89 -21.57
C MET A 20 -22.88 -36.87 -22.21
N ARG A 21 -21.62 -36.44 -22.37
CA ARG A 21 -20.53 -37.26 -22.90
C ARG A 21 -19.34 -37.25 -21.97
N MET A 22 -18.66 -38.39 -21.91
CA MET A 22 -17.42 -38.54 -21.17
C MET A 22 -16.24 -38.21 -22.09
N ILE A 23 -15.38 -37.30 -21.66
CA ILE A 23 -14.18 -36.88 -22.38
C ILE A 23 -12.97 -37.44 -21.65
N ILE A 24 -12.26 -38.36 -22.29
CA ILE A 24 -11.05 -39.00 -21.73
C ILE A 24 -9.80 -38.45 -22.42
N PHE A 25 -8.80 -38.12 -21.62
CA PHE A 25 -7.50 -37.68 -22.11
C PHE A 25 -6.47 -38.81 -22.01
N PRO A 26 -5.79 -39.17 -23.10
CA PRO A 26 -4.73 -40.17 -23.07
C PRO A 26 -3.56 -39.70 -22.20
N GLU A 27 -2.87 -40.63 -21.52
CA GLU A 27 -1.76 -40.29 -20.61
C GLU A 27 -0.51 -39.77 -21.32
N SER A 28 -0.35 -40.09 -22.60
CA SER A 28 0.86 -39.83 -23.39
C SER A 28 0.74 -38.59 -24.29
N GLY A 29 -0.37 -37.86 -24.25
CA GLY A 29 -0.67 -36.80 -25.21
C GLY A 29 -0.32 -35.40 -24.73
N ASP A 30 -0.04 -34.49 -25.67
CA ASP A 30 0.17 -33.05 -25.45
C ASP A 30 -1.11 -32.30 -25.01
N GLY A 31 -2.15 -33.01 -24.55
CA GLY A 31 -3.46 -32.46 -24.21
C GLY A 31 -4.33 -32.03 -25.40
N ARG A 32 -3.85 -32.25 -26.63
CA ARG A 32 -4.56 -31.87 -27.88
C ARG A 32 -5.54 -32.93 -28.37
N SER A 33 -5.26 -34.20 -28.11
CA SER A 33 -6.16 -35.31 -28.45
C SER A 33 -7.00 -35.68 -27.23
N PHE A 34 -8.30 -35.85 -27.46
CA PHE A 34 -9.23 -36.39 -26.48
C PHE A 34 -10.17 -37.37 -27.19
N GLU A 35 -10.66 -38.34 -26.43
CA GLU A 35 -11.64 -39.31 -26.91
C GLU A 35 -12.98 -39.03 -26.22
N GLU A 36 -14.02 -38.81 -27.02
CA GLU A 36 -15.40 -38.80 -26.51
C GLU A 36 -15.91 -40.24 -26.42
N LYS A 37 -16.40 -40.62 -25.23
CA LYS A 37 -17.02 -41.91 -24.96
C LYS A 37 -18.36 -41.70 -24.28
N GLU A 38 -19.19 -42.73 -24.34
CA GLU A 38 -20.41 -42.79 -23.55
C GLU A 38 -20.07 -42.90 -22.06
N ILE A 39 -20.95 -42.38 -21.21
CA ILE A 39 -20.77 -42.38 -19.76
C ILE A 39 -20.92 -43.84 -19.27
N PRO A 40 -19.95 -44.38 -18.51
CA PRO A 40 -20.07 -45.71 -17.92
C PRO A 40 -21.30 -45.81 -17.01
N THR A 41 -21.91 -46.99 -16.94
CA THR A 41 -23.09 -47.25 -16.10
C THR A 41 -22.90 -46.83 -14.65
N ASP A 42 -21.68 -47.02 -14.12
CA ASP A 42 -21.33 -46.76 -12.72
C ASP A 42 -21.36 -45.26 -12.37
N LEU A 43 -21.15 -44.39 -13.37
CA LEU A 43 -21.14 -42.93 -13.21
C LEU A 43 -22.40 -42.26 -13.77
N MET A 44 -23.30 -43.05 -14.37
CA MET A 44 -24.48 -42.52 -15.05
C MET A 44 -25.45 -41.87 -14.04
N GLU A 45 -25.67 -42.51 -12.88
CA GLU A 45 -26.56 -41.97 -11.85
C GLU A 45 -26.06 -40.61 -11.33
N GLU A 46 -24.78 -40.51 -10.97
CA GLU A 46 -24.16 -39.26 -10.52
C GLU A 46 -24.22 -38.17 -11.59
N ALA A 47 -23.94 -38.52 -12.85
CA ALA A 47 -24.02 -37.59 -13.97
C ALA A 47 -25.45 -37.07 -14.21
N THR A 48 -26.47 -37.94 -14.09
CA THR A 48 -27.87 -37.53 -14.25
C THR A 48 -28.34 -36.60 -13.12
N MET A 49 -27.97 -36.89 -11.87
CA MET A 49 -28.29 -36.01 -10.74
C MET A 49 -27.63 -34.63 -10.89
N ALA A 50 -26.33 -34.61 -11.23
CA ALA A 50 -25.61 -33.36 -11.44
C ALA A 50 -26.12 -32.57 -12.65
N ARG A 51 -26.59 -33.25 -13.71
CA ARG A 51 -27.25 -32.57 -14.84
C ARG A 51 -28.56 -31.94 -14.40
N GLN A 52 -29.37 -32.63 -13.61
CA GLN A 52 -30.64 -32.10 -13.12
C GLN A 52 -30.42 -30.85 -12.27
N GLU A 53 -29.47 -30.88 -11.33
CA GLU A 53 -29.10 -29.71 -10.53
C GLU A 53 -28.57 -28.57 -11.41
N MET A 54 -27.76 -28.87 -12.42
CA MET A 54 -27.25 -27.85 -13.34
C MET A 54 -28.38 -27.18 -14.14
N VAL A 55 -29.34 -27.97 -14.63
CA VAL A 55 -30.48 -27.47 -15.41
C VAL A 55 -31.44 -26.67 -14.55
N GLU A 56 -31.72 -27.12 -13.32
CA GLU A 56 -32.53 -26.39 -12.35
C GLU A 56 -31.98 -24.98 -12.11
N ASN A 57 -30.67 -24.89 -11.85
CA ASN A 57 -30.00 -23.59 -11.68
C ASN A 57 -30.01 -22.76 -12.98
N ALA A 58 -29.90 -23.39 -14.15
CA ALA A 58 -29.95 -22.68 -15.44
C ALA A 58 -31.37 -22.16 -15.76
N ALA A 59 -32.42 -22.85 -15.30
CA ALA A 59 -33.81 -22.51 -15.57
C ALA A 59 -34.24 -21.17 -14.97
N GLU A 60 -33.55 -20.69 -13.92
CA GLU A 60 -33.80 -19.36 -13.36
C GLU A 60 -33.56 -18.21 -14.36
N PHE A 61 -32.75 -18.44 -15.40
CA PHE A 61 -32.31 -17.41 -16.35
C PHE A 61 -33.04 -17.45 -17.70
N ASP A 62 -33.90 -18.45 -17.92
CA ASP A 62 -34.66 -18.60 -19.17
C ASP A 62 -36.03 -19.24 -18.92
N GLU A 63 -37.10 -18.47 -19.14
CA GLU A 63 -38.49 -18.91 -18.92
C GLU A 63 -38.86 -20.14 -19.75
N HIS A 64 -38.37 -20.24 -20.99
CA HIS A 64 -38.66 -21.39 -21.85
C HIS A 64 -37.94 -22.65 -21.37
N LEU A 65 -36.74 -22.50 -20.78
CA LEU A 65 -36.04 -23.62 -20.15
C LEU A 65 -36.78 -24.11 -18.90
N LEU A 66 -37.31 -23.18 -18.09
CA LEU A 66 -38.09 -23.48 -16.90
C LEU A 66 -39.36 -24.26 -17.24
N ASP A 67 -40.11 -23.83 -18.25
CA ASP A 67 -41.32 -24.52 -18.69
C ASP A 67 -41.01 -25.97 -19.12
N LEU A 68 -39.96 -26.16 -19.95
CA LEU A 68 -39.53 -27.50 -20.37
C LEU A 68 -39.07 -28.38 -19.20
N PHE A 69 -38.41 -27.79 -18.20
CA PHE A 69 -37.96 -28.50 -17.01
C PHE A 69 -39.13 -28.95 -16.12
N VAL A 70 -40.12 -28.07 -15.89
CA VAL A 70 -41.32 -28.38 -15.09
C VAL A 70 -42.20 -29.42 -15.78
N GLU A 71 -42.28 -29.38 -17.11
CA GLU A 71 -43.03 -30.37 -17.90
C GLU A 71 -42.27 -31.71 -18.09
N GLU A 72 -41.07 -31.85 -17.50
CA GLU A 72 -40.19 -33.02 -17.64
C GLU A 72 -39.93 -33.42 -19.12
N LYS A 73 -39.90 -32.43 -20.02
CA LYS A 73 -39.66 -32.63 -21.46
C LYS A 73 -38.16 -32.64 -21.78
N GLU A 74 -37.81 -33.16 -22.96
CA GLU A 74 -36.43 -33.14 -23.44
C GLU A 74 -35.91 -31.70 -23.60
N ILE A 75 -34.81 -31.41 -22.91
CA ILE A 75 -34.21 -30.07 -22.88
C ILE A 75 -33.09 -30.01 -23.92
N PRO A 76 -33.18 -29.13 -24.94
CA PRO A 76 -32.15 -29.01 -25.96
C PRO A 76 -30.89 -28.33 -25.38
N ASN A 77 -29.74 -28.85 -25.77
CA ASN A 77 -28.44 -28.39 -25.25
C ASN A 77 -28.17 -26.90 -25.53
N ASP A 78 -28.61 -26.39 -26.68
CA ASP A 78 -28.41 -25.00 -27.08
C ASP A 78 -29.12 -24.01 -26.12
N LEU A 79 -30.32 -24.38 -25.64
CA LEU A 79 -31.04 -23.56 -24.66
C LEU A 79 -30.34 -23.57 -23.31
N VAL A 80 -29.81 -24.72 -22.88
CA VAL A 80 -29.02 -24.82 -21.64
C VAL A 80 -27.79 -23.93 -21.74
N GLN A 81 -27.07 -23.97 -22.86
CA GLN A 81 -25.89 -23.12 -23.07
C GLN A 81 -26.24 -21.63 -23.07
N ALA A 82 -27.34 -21.24 -23.73
CA ALA A 82 -27.80 -19.85 -23.75
C ALA A 82 -28.19 -19.35 -22.35
N ALA A 83 -28.90 -20.17 -21.56
CA ALA A 83 -29.28 -19.84 -20.20
C ALA A 83 -28.06 -19.71 -19.27
N LEU A 84 -27.12 -20.66 -19.34
CA LEU A 84 -25.86 -20.60 -18.59
C LEU A 84 -25.02 -19.37 -18.97
N ARG A 85 -24.98 -19.00 -20.27
CA ARG A 85 -24.32 -17.77 -20.73
C ARG A 85 -24.99 -16.54 -20.12
N LYS A 86 -26.32 -16.42 -20.16
CA LYS A 86 -27.05 -15.30 -19.54
C LYS A 86 -26.71 -15.16 -18.05
N GLY A 87 -26.80 -16.23 -17.27
CA GLY A 87 -26.46 -16.21 -15.84
C GLY A 87 -24.97 -15.92 -15.55
N THR A 88 -24.08 -16.28 -16.47
CA THR A 88 -22.64 -15.94 -16.37
C THR A 88 -22.41 -14.44 -16.67
N LEU A 89 -23.12 -13.88 -17.65
CA LEU A 89 -23.02 -12.47 -18.02
C LEU A 89 -23.55 -11.53 -16.93
N THR A 90 -24.61 -11.92 -16.23
CA THR A 90 -25.15 -11.17 -15.08
C THR A 90 -24.33 -11.33 -13.81
N GLN A 91 -23.37 -12.25 -13.78
CA GLN A 91 -22.52 -12.61 -12.64
C GLN A 91 -23.28 -13.28 -11.48
N ASP A 92 -24.48 -13.83 -11.73
CA ASP A 92 -25.27 -14.55 -10.71
C ASP A 92 -24.82 -16.00 -10.56
N ILE A 93 -24.36 -16.62 -11.65
CA ILE A 93 -23.77 -17.98 -11.67
C ILE A 93 -22.27 -17.91 -11.97
N THR A 94 -21.49 -18.75 -11.29
CA THR A 94 -20.10 -19.06 -11.66
C THR A 94 -19.99 -20.51 -12.12
N LEU A 95 -19.63 -20.72 -13.39
CA LEU A 95 -19.48 -22.05 -13.96
C LEU A 95 -18.22 -22.73 -13.43
N VAL A 96 -18.38 -23.94 -12.89
CA VAL A 96 -17.27 -24.77 -12.40
C VAL A 96 -16.89 -25.81 -13.44
N LEU A 97 -15.60 -25.80 -13.80
CA LEU A 97 -14.94 -26.74 -14.71
C LEU A 97 -13.87 -27.53 -13.96
N ALA A 98 -13.59 -28.74 -14.44
CA ALA A 98 -12.57 -29.61 -13.89
C ALA A 98 -11.44 -29.84 -14.90
N GLY A 99 -10.20 -29.86 -14.42
CA GLY A 99 -9.04 -30.08 -15.28
C GLY A 99 -7.73 -30.09 -14.50
N SER A 100 -6.67 -30.52 -15.17
CA SER A 100 -5.32 -30.53 -14.62
C SER A 100 -4.33 -29.96 -15.63
N ALA A 101 -3.90 -28.72 -15.40
CA ALA A 101 -2.89 -28.05 -16.23
C ALA A 101 -1.53 -28.78 -16.19
N LEU A 102 -1.17 -29.36 -15.04
CA LEU A 102 0.09 -30.11 -14.86
C LEU A 102 0.13 -31.39 -15.72
N LYS A 103 -1.01 -32.07 -15.86
CA LYS A 103 -1.15 -33.30 -16.66
C LYS A 103 -1.63 -33.02 -18.10
N HIS A 104 -1.78 -31.76 -18.48
CA HIS A 104 -2.35 -31.34 -19.77
C HIS A 104 -3.74 -31.94 -20.08
N LYS A 105 -4.60 -32.09 -19.06
CA LYS A 105 -5.96 -32.63 -19.21
C LYS A 105 -7.02 -31.56 -18.98
N GLY A 106 -7.96 -31.39 -19.91
CA GLY A 106 -9.12 -30.49 -19.74
C GLY A 106 -8.88 -29.00 -20.02
N VAL A 107 -7.64 -28.58 -20.35
CA VAL A 107 -7.35 -27.16 -20.63
C VAL A 107 -8.07 -26.66 -21.88
N SER A 108 -8.20 -27.49 -22.91
CA SER A 108 -8.98 -27.16 -24.11
C SER A 108 -10.44 -26.84 -23.79
N LEU A 109 -11.08 -27.65 -22.95
CA LEU A 109 -12.47 -27.48 -22.54
C LEU A 109 -12.68 -26.18 -21.75
N VAL A 110 -11.68 -25.74 -20.99
CA VAL A 110 -11.71 -24.44 -20.33
C VAL A 110 -11.65 -23.30 -21.36
N LEU A 111 -10.86 -23.44 -22.42
CA LEU A 111 -10.81 -22.45 -23.49
C LEU A 111 -12.10 -22.40 -24.30
N ASP A 112 -12.72 -23.55 -24.58
CA ASP A 112 -14.03 -23.62 -25.24
C ASP A 112 -15.09 -22.92 -24.38
N ALA A 113 -15.12 -23.21 -23.07
CA ALA A 113 -16.04 -22.54 -22.14
C ALA A 113 -15.80 -21.03 -22.02
N VAL A 114 -14.57 -20.56 -22.19
CA VAL A 114 -14.27 -19.12 -22.26
C VAL A 114 -14.94 -18.49 -23.49
N VAL A 115 -14.92 -19.15 -24.64
CA VAL A 115 -15.56 -18.65 -25.86
C VAL A 115 -17.08 -18.69 -25.76
N ASP A 116 -17.62 -19.77 -25.19
CA ASP A 116 -19.06 -20.02 -25.14
C ASP A 116 -19.78 -19.17 -24.09
N TYR A 117 -19.17 -18.97 -22.91
CA TYR A 117 -19.86 -18.38 -21.75
C TYR A 117 -19.38 -16.99 -21.32
N LEU A 118 -18.15 -16.57 -21.64
CA LEU A 118 -17.66 -15.24 -21.24
C LEU A 118 -18.11 -14.13 -22.22
N PRO A 119 -18.21 -12.87 -21.74
CA PRO A 119 -18.68 -11.75 -22.54
C PRO A 119 -17.73 -11.40 -23.69
N SER A 120 -18.32 -11.08 -24.83
CA SER A 120 -17.66 -10.28 -25.86
C SER A 120 -17.72 -8.79 -25.52
N PRO A 121 -16.89 -7.91 -26.14
CA PRO A 121 -16.96 -6.47 -25.91
C PRO A 121 -18.35 -5.84 -26.17
N VAL A 122 -19.18 -6.46 -27.01
CA VAL A 122 -20.53 -6.00 -27.36
C VAL A 122 -21.56 -6.41 -26.29
N ASP A 123 -21.29 -7.49 -25.54
CA ASP A 123 -22.19 -7.99 -24.49
C ASP A 123 -22.08 -7.19 -23.19
N ILE A 124 -21.04 -6.35 -23.06
CA ILE A 124 -20.77 -5.54 -21.87
C ILE A 124 -21.55 -4.21 -21.97
N PRO A 125 -22.13 -3.71 -20.87
CA PRO A 125 -22.80 -2.41 -20.88
C PRO A 125 -21.85 -1.29 -21.35
N PRO A 126 -22.40 -0.22 -21.96
CA PRO A 126 -21.64 0.97 -22.35
C PRO A 126 -20.77 1.49 -21.20
N VAL A 127 -19.56 1.95 -21.51
CA VAL A 127 -18.65 2.44 -20.48
C VAL A 127 -19.15 3.79 -19.96
N GLU A 128 -19.24 3.91 -18.65
CA GLU A 128 -19.61 5.14 -17.95
C GLU A 128 -18.37 6.00 -17.68
N GLY A 129 -18.49 7.30 -17.93
CA GLY A 129 -17.49 8.31 -17.62
C GLY A 129 -18.14 9.61 -17.20
N LEU A 130 -17.32 10.60 -16.89
CA LEU A 130 -17.74 11.96 -16.54
C LEU A 130 -17.23 12.93 -17.60
N ASP A 131 -18.03 13.93 -17.92
CA ASP A 131 -17.54 15.08 -18.66
C ASP A 131 -16.50 15.85 -17.81
N VAL A 132 -15.45 16.35 -18.46
CA VAL A 132 -14.36 17.08 -17.79
C VAL A 132 -14.82 18.48 -17.38
N GLU A 133 -15.72 19.11 -18.14
CA GLU A 133 -16.17 20.48 -17.88
C GLU A 133 -17.41 20.54 -16.98
N THR A 134 -18.41 19.72 -17.28
CA THR A 134 -19.71 19.75 -16.58
C THR A 134 -19.79 18.77 -15.41
N GLY A 135 -18.99 17.71 -15.41
CA GLY A 135 -19.08 16.62 -14.44
C GLY A 135 -20.32 15.74 -14.58
N GLU A 136 -21.07 15.87 -15.67
CA GLU A 136 -22.24 15.05 -15.95
C GLU A 136 -21.82 13.62 -16.41
N PRO A 137 -22.62 12.59 -16.08
CA PRO A 137 -22.33 11.23 -16.53
C PRO A 137 -22.56 11.08 -18.04
N ILE A 138 -21.53 10.65 -18.75
CA ILE A 138 -21.56 10.33 -20.18
C ILE A 138 -21.33 8.83 -20.35
N THR A 139 -22.10 8.21 -21.24
CA THR A 139 -21.90 6.81 -21.63
C THR A 139 -21.34 6.72 -23.05
N ARG A 140 -20.51 5.70 -23.29
CA ARG A 140 -19.95 5.37 -24.61
C ARG A 140 -20.22 3.92 -24.96
N MET A 141 -20.82 3.68 -26.11
CA MET A 141 -21.06 2.33 -26.61
C MET A 141 -19.77 1.77 -27.22
N ALA A 142 -19.64 0.44 -27.21
CA ALA A 142 -18.52 -0.26 -27.83
C ALA A 142 -18.69 -0.33 -29.37
N ASP A 143 -18.72 0.82 -30.03
CA ASP A 143 -18.81 0.95 -31.49
C ASP A 143 -17.59 1.71 -32.04
N ASP A 144 -17.15 1.32 -33.24
CA ASP A 144 -16.03 1.92 -33.98
C ASP A 144 -16.37 3.34 -34.47
N LYS A 145 -17.67 3.66 -34.62
CA LYS A 145 -18.13 4.98 -35.07
C LYS A 145 -18.18 6.03 -33.96
N GLU A 146 -18.11 5.60 -32.72
CA GLU A 146 -18.12 6.54 -31.59
C GLU A 146 -16.78 7.28 -31.46
N PRO A 147 -16.77 8.44 -30.80
CA PRO A 147 -15.54 9.14 -30.44
C PRO A 147 -14.58 8.25 -29.67
N LEU A 148 -13.30 8.43 -29.92
CA LEU A 148 -12.26 7.57 -29.36
C LEU A 148 -12.17 7.74 -27.84
N CYS A 149 -12.31 6.63 -27.12
CA CYS A 149 -12.11 6.54 -25.69
C CYS A 149 -11.34 5.26 -25.34
N LEU A 150 -10.25 5.41 -24.58
CA LEU A 150 -9.45 4.28 -24.14
C LEU A 150 -8.94 4.47 -22.73
N MET A 151 -8.63 3.36 -22.05
CA MET A 151 -8.01 3.37 -20.73
C MET A 151 -6.66 2.66 -20.75
N VAL A 152 -5.70 3.25 -20.06
CA VAL A 152 -4.38 2.71 -19.84
C VAL A 152 -4.43 1.85 -18.59
N PHE A 153 -4.18 0.55 -18.70
CA PHE A 153 -4.23 -0.35 -17.55
C PHE A 153 -2.85 -0.87 -17.10
N LYS A 154 -1.81 -0.70 -17.92
CA LYS A 154 -0.44 -1.08 -17.56
C LYS A 154 0.58 -0.32 -18.37
N THR A 155 1.63 0.17 -17.71
CA THR A 155 2.79 0.76 -18.39
C THR A 155 4.04 -0.01 -18.00
N ILE A 156 4.90 -0.32 -18.97
CA ILE A 156 6.20 -0.98 -18.76
C ILE A 156 7.27 -0.06 -19.34
N ALA A 157 8.25 0.33 -18.53
CA ALA A 157 9.36 1.14 -19.01
C ALA A 157 10.39 0.24 -19.71
N GLU A 158 10.49 0.33 -21.04
CA GLU A 158 11.56 -0.31 -21.81
C GLU A 158 12.62 0.72 -22.26
N PRO A 159 13.89 0.32 -22.48
CA PRO A 159 14.92 1.23 -22.99
C PRO A 159 14.56 1.87 -24.34
N THR A 160 13.75 1.20 -25.16
CA THR A 160 13.27 1.65 -26.46
C THR A 160 12.10 2.64 -26.40
N GLY A 161 11.63 2.97 -25.19
CA GLY A 161 10.46 3.81 -24.92
C GLY A 161 9.45 3.09 -24.03
N ASP A 162 8.65 3.86 -23.29
CA ASP A 162 7.61 3.30 -22.43
C ASP A 162 6.53 2.60 -23.28
N LEU A 163 6.23 1.36 -22.93
CA LEU A 163 5.25 0.49 -23.58
C LEU A 163 3.98 0.51 -22.73
N THR A 164 2.96 1.19 -23.25
CA THR A 164 1.72 1.47 -22.54
C THR A 164 0.59 0.61 -23.10
N PHE A 165 0.07 -0.31 -22.30
CA PHE A 165 -1.07 -1.13 -22.67
C PHE A 165 -2.36 -0.36 -22.48
N VAL A 166 -3.13 -0.31 -23.56
CA VAL A 166 -4.42 0.37 -23.63
C VAL A 166 -5.51 -0.62 -23.98
N ARG A 167 -6.69 -0.42 -23.39
CA ARG A 167 -7.94 -1.03 -23.83
C ARG A 167 -8.78 0.06 -24.46
N VAL A 168 -9.16 -0.12 -25.73
CA VAL A 168 -10.06 0.80 -26.44
C VAL A 168 -11.49 0.40 -26.11
N TYR A 169 -12.28 1.35 -25.62
CA TYR A 169 -13.69 1.13 -25.30
C TYR A 169 -14.60 1.55 -26.46
N SER A 170 -14.31 2.68 -27.09
CA SER A 170 -15.09 3.23 -28.21
C SER A 170 -14.17 3.88 -29.23
N GLY A 171 -14.59 3.89 -30.50
CA GLY A 171 -13.86 4.51 -31.60
C GLY A 171 -12.62 3.74 -32.07
N VAL A 172 -11.86 4.35 -32.98
CA VAL A 172 -10.68 3.76 -33.61
C VAL A 172 -9.42 4.56 -33.31
N LEU A 173 -8.41 3.88 -32.76
CA LEU A 173 -7.09 4.44 -32.48
C LEU A 173 -6.17 4.22 -33.68
N ASN A 174 -5.91 5.29 -34.43
CA ASN A 174 -4.96 5.27 -35.54
C ASN A 174 -3.57 5.73 -35.10
N LYS A 175 -2.54 5.22 -35.79
CA LYS A 175 -1.16 5.67 -35.64
C LYS A 175 -1.02 7.16 -35.95
N GLY A 176 -0.33 7.90 -35.09
CA GLY A 176 -0.03 9.33 -35.27
C GLY A 176 -1.09 10.30 -34.77
N VAL A 177 -2.25 9.81 -34.31
CA VAL A 177 -3.34 10.62 -33.75
C VAL A 177 -2.89 11.31 -32.45
N ARG A 178 -3.47 12.48 -32.19
CA ARG A 178 -3.32 13.23 -30.95
C ARG A 178 -4.50 12.93 -30.04
N LEU A 179 -4.22 12.61 -28.78
CA LEU A 179 -5.20 12.28 -27.77
C LEU A 179 -5.08 13.26 -26.61
N LEU A 180 -6.20 13.55 -25.96
CA LEU A 180 -6.23 14.33 -24.73
C LEU A 180 -6.19 13.39 -23.52
N ASN A 181 -5.31 13.70 -22.57
CA ASN A 181 -5.34 13.12 -21.23
C ASN A 181 -6.14 14.05 -20.29
N PRO A 182 -7.39 13.73 -19.94
CA PRO A 182 -8.26 14.59 -19.15
C PRO A 182 -7.73 14.81 -17.71
N ARG A 183 -6.93 13.90 -17.16
CA ARG A 183 -6.32 14.08 -15.83
C ARG A 183 -5.29 15.20 -15.80
N THR A 184 -4.52 15.34 -16.88
CA THR A 184 -3.40 16.31 -16.94
C THR A 184 -3.69 17.53 -17.81
N GLY A 185 -4.75 17.47 -18.64
CA GLY A 185 -5.04 18.47 -19.66
C GLY A 185 -3.99 18.53 -20.78
N LYS A 186 -3.10 17.53 -20.87
CA LYS A 186 -2.02 17.49 -21.87
C LYS A 186 -2.39 16.62 -23.04
N HIS A 187 -1.92 17.02 -24.21
CA HIS A 187 -2.02 16.25 -25.44
C HIS A 187 -0.88 15.24 -25.54
N GLU A 188 -1.22 14.01 -25.89
CA GLU A 188 -0.28 12.92 -26.16
C GLU A 188 -0.37 12.52 -27.62
N ARG A 189 0.76 12.13 -28.22
CA ARG A 189 0.80 11.68 -29.62
C ARG A 189 1.13 10.19 -29.69
N VAL A 190 0.30 9.46 -30.40
CA VAL A 190 0.46 8.01 -30.63
C VAL A 190 1.62 7.79 -31.60
N GLY A 191 2.73 7.22 -31.12
CA GLY A 191 3.93 6.98 -31.94
C GLY A 191 3.84 5.69 -32.77
N ARG A 192 3.83 4.54 -32.09
CA ARG A 192 3.69 3.21 -32.71
C ARG A 192 2.66 2.39 -31.95
N LEU A 193 1.90 1.59 -32.69
CA LEU A 193 0.95 0.63 -32.15
C LEU A 193 1.48 -0.79 -32.36
N LEU A 194 1.36 -1.61 -31.33
CA LEU A 194 1.88 -2.97 -31.28
C LEU A 194 0.79 -3.92 -30.78
N ARG A 195 0.57 -5.02 -31.51
CA ARG A 195 -0.15 -6.19 -31.00
C ARG A 195 0.86 -7.16 -30.39
N MET A 196 0.66 -7.47 -29.12
CA MET A 196 1.53 -8.38 -28.38
C MET A 196 0.96 -9.79 -28.48
N HIS A 197 1.65 -10.67 -29.19
CA HIS A 197 1.37 -12.11 -29.18
C HIS A 197 2.26 -12.82 -28.15
N ALA A 198 2.03 -14.11 -27.92
CA ALA A 198 2.77 -14.90 -26.92
C ALA A 198 4.30 -14.84 -27.09
N ASN A 199 4.81 -14.80 -28.32
CA ASN A 199 6.25 -14.82 -28.62
C ASN A 199 6.71 -13.74 -29.62
N LYS A 200 5.80 -12.98 -30.22
CA LYS A 200 6.11 -12.00 -31.28
C LYS A 200 5.41 -10.67 -31.04
N ARG A 201 6.05 -9.59 -31.46
CA ARG A 201 5.49 -8.23 -31.48
C ARG A 201 5.14 -7.89 -32.92
N GLU A 202 3.88 -7.52 -33.17
CA GLU A 202 3.40 -7.17 -34.51
C GLU A 202 3.05 -5.69 -34.56
N ASN A 203 3.58 -4.95 -35.54
CA ASN A 203 3.21 -3.55 -35.74
C ASN A 203 1.85 -3.50 -36.44
N ILE A 204 0.95 -2.69 -35.91
CA ILE A 204 -0.39 -2.46 -36.47
C ILE A 204 -0.58 -0.96 -36.72
N ASP A 205 -1.50 -0.60 -37.61
CA ASP A 205 -1.77 0.80 -37.97
C ASP A 205 -3.02 1.35 -37.26
N ASP A 206 -3.99 0.49 -36.94
CA ASP A 206 -5.25 0.81 -36.26
C ASP A 206 -5.59 -0.20 -35.13
N VAL A 207 -6.36 0.27 -34.14
CA VAL A 207 -6.94 -0.54 -33.04
C VAL A 207 -8.39 -0.12 -32.86
N ARG A 208 -9.30 -1.10 -32.83
CA ARG A 208 -10.76 -0.90 -32.82
C ARG A 208 -11.38 -0.99 -31.43
N ALA A 209 -12.66 -0.68 -31.31
CA ALA A 209 -13.39 -0.79 -30.05
C ALA A 209 -13.35 -2.23 -29.52
N GLY A 210 -13.01 -2.40 -28.24
CA GLY A 210 -12.87 -3.70 -27.58
C GLY A 210 -11.47 -4.31 -27.64
N ASP A 211 -10.60 -3.87 -28.55
CA ASP A 211 -9.25 -4.41 -28.68
C ASP A 211 -8.28 -3.89 -27.60
N ILE A 212 -7.27 -4.70 -27.33
CA ILE A 212 -6.14 -4.37 -26.46
C ILE A 212 -4.86 -4.29 -27.29
N ALA A 213 -4.14 -3.19 -27.15
CA ALA A 213 -2.89 -2.97 -27.85
C ALA A 213 -1.86 -2.28 -26.94
N ALA A 214 -0.60 -2.32 -27.35
CA ALA A 214 0.48 -1.58 -26.73
C ALA A 214 0.84 -0.34 -27.58
N VAL A 215 0.91 0.81 -26.93
CA VAL A 215 1.30 2.08 -27.53
C VAL A 215 2.71 2.44 -27.06
N ILE A 216 3.57 2.85 -27.99
CA ILE A 216 4.88 3.42 -27.67
C ILE A 216 4.86 4.91 -27.99
N GLY A 217 5.41 5.72 -27.07
CA GLY A 217 5.65 7.15 -27.28
C GLY A 217 4.83 8.09 -26.40
N LEU A 218 4.02 7.54 -25.49
CA LEU A 218 3.28 8.32 -24.49
C LEU A 218 4.21 8.73 -23.36
N LYS A 219 4.24 10.03 -23.01
CA LYS A 219 5.20 10.56 -22.02
C LYS A 219 4.59 10.84 -20.66
N ASN A 220 3.39 11.45 -20.62
CA ASN A 220 2.74 11.87 -19.36
C ASN A 220 1.61 10.92 -18.92
N THR A 221 1.52 9.75 -19.53
CA THR A 221 0.47 8.76 -19.26
C THR A 221 0.93 7.77 -18.20
N VAL A 222 0.06 7.49 -17.23
CA VAL A 222 0.28 6.52 -16.14
C VAL A 222 -0.82 5.47 -16.15
N THR A 223 -0.56 4.32 -15.53
CA THR A 223 -1.57 3.29 -15.27
C THR A 223 -2.80 3.87 -14.57
N GLY A 224 -3.99 3.64 -15.15
CA GLY A 224 -5.28 4.16 -14.69
C GLY A 224 -5.74 5.42 -15.41
N ASP A 225 -4.95 5.98 -16.35
CA ASP A 225 -5.34 7.15 -17.12
C ASP A 225 -6.32 6.81 -18.25
N THR A 226 -7.24 7.73 -18.51
CA THR A 226 -8.04 7.76 -19.73
C THR A 226 -7.29 8.54 -20.81
N LEU A 227 -7.37 8.10 -22.06
CA LEU A 227 -7.05 8.94 -23.21
C LEU A 227 -8.30 9.03 -24.10
N CYS A 228 -8.64 10.23 -24.53
CA CYS A 228 -9.86 10.51 -25.27
C CYS A 228 -9.60 11.45 -26.45
N ASP A 229 -10.59 11.57 -27.33
CA ASP A 229 -10.61 12.56 -28.39
C ASP A 229 -10.63 14.00 -27.84
N GLU A 230 -10.03 14.94 -28.56
CA GLU A 230 -9.93 16.34 -28.15
C GLU A 230 -11.28 17.05 -28.22
N GLU A 231 -12.13 16.71 -29.20
CA GLU A 231 -13.43 17.36 -29.41
C GLU A 231 -14.48 16.95 -28.38
N LYS A 232 -14.36 15.74 -27.82
CA LYS A 232 -15.36 15.15 -26.92
C LYS A 232 -14.68 14.47 -25.73
N PRO A 233 -14.15 15.28 -24.79
CA PRO A 233 -13.42 14.76 -23.65
C PRO A 233 -14.32 13.90 -22.77
N ILE A 234 -13.77 12.82 -22.22
CA ILE A 234 -14.44 11.96 -21.25
C ILE A 234 -13.43 11.43 -20.25
N LEU A 235 -13.79 11.45 -18.97
CA LEU A 235 -13.01 10.88 -17.89
C LEU A 235 -13.66 9.58 -17.44
N LEU A 236 -13.02 8.44 -17.73
CA LEU A 236 -13.52 7.14 -17.27
C LEU A 236 -13.35 6.98 -15.77
N SER A 237 -14.11 6.04 -15.18
CA SER A 237 -14.04 5.71 -13.76
C SER A 237 -12.59 5.44 -13.32
N LYS A 238 -12.08 6.25 -12.40
CA LYS A 238 -10.71 6.16 -11.92
C LYS A 238 -10.50 4.89 -11.10
N ILE A 239 -9.44 4.15 -11.41
CA ILE A 239 -8.95 3.07 -10.54
C ILE A 239 -8.37 3.70 -9.27
N VAL A 240 -9.03 3.48 -8.12
CA VAL A 240 -8.55 3.97 -6.83
C VAL A 240 -7.51 2.99 -6.30
N PHE A 241 -6.24 3.41 -6.32
CA PHE A 241 -5.17 2.65 -5.70
C PHE A 241 -5.14 2.91 -4.19
N PRO A 242 -5.06 1.86 -3.36
CA PRO A 242 -4.88 2.03 -1.93
C PRO A 242 -3.50 2.62 -1.63
N ASP A 243 -3.40 3.37 -0.54
CA ASP A 243 -2.12 3.89 -0.08
C ASP A 243 -1.23 2.75 0.46
N GLY A 244 0.09 2.87 0.25
CA GLY A 244 1.06 1.92 0.75
C GLY A 244 1.01 1.80 2.28
N VAL A 245 0.90 0.55 2.77
CA VAL A 245 0.74 0.25 4.20
C VAL A 245 2.09 0.17 4.91
N ILE A 246 3.16 -0.14 4.18
CA ILE A 246 4.51 -0.35 4.72
C ILE A 246 5.47 0.64 4.07
N GLN A 247 6.35 1.21 4.90
CA GLN A 247 7.42 2.10 4.48
C GLN A 247 8.78 1.50 4.83
N MET A 248 9.76 1.71 3.95
CA MET A 248 11.14 1.26 4.09
C MET A 248 12.09 2.37 3.67
N SER A 249 13.21 2.55 4.37
CA SER A 249 14.26 3.47 3.92
C SER A 249 15.18 2.76 2.94
N VAL A 250 15.55 3.47 1.88
CA VAL A 250 16.44 2.96 0.83
C VAL A 250 17.53 3.96 0.57
N GLU A 251 18.78 3.51 0.69
CA GLU A 251 19.96 4.30 0.40
C GLU A 251 20.87 3.51 -0.56
N PRO A 252 21.49 4.15 -1.57
CA PRO A 252 22.41 3.46 -2.46
C PRO A 252 23.68 3.10 -1.68
N LYS A 253 24.26 1.90 -1.94
CA LYS A 253 25.55 1.53 -1.32
C LYS A 253 26.70 2.46 -1.75
N ARG A 254 26.61 3.00 -2.97
CA ARG A 254 27.59 3.91 -3.56
C ARG A 254 26.95 5.28 -3.74
N SER A 255 27.64 6.34 -3.32
CA SER A 255 27.13 7.72 -3.45
C SER A 255 26.86 8.12 -4.91
N GLN A 256 27.65 7.61 -5.85
CA GLN A 256 27.52 7.88 -7.29
C GLN A 256 26.22 7.34 -7.91
N ASP A 257 25.57 6.36 -7.28
CA ASP A 257 24.34 5.76 -7.81
C ASP A 257 23.07 6.46 -7.31
N ARG A 258 23.20 7.57 -6.57
CA ARG A 258 22.06 8.34 -6.03
C ARG A 258 21.15 8.91 -7.12
N ASP A 259 21.72 9.44 -8.19
CA ASP A 259 20.94 10.03 -9.29
C ASP A 259 20.24 8.93 -10.10
N LYS A 260 20.96 7.83 -10.39
CA LYS A 260 20.41 6.65 -11.06
C LYS A 260 19.29 6.00 -10.24
N LEU A 261 19.43 5.94 -8.92
CA LEU A 261 18.41 5.41 -8.02
C LEU A 261 17.13 6.25 -8.10
N SER A 262 17.28 7.58 -8.07
CA SER A 262 16.14 8.51 -8.17
C SER A 262 15.42 8.36 -9.51
N GLU A 263 16.16 8.21 -10.61
CA GLU A 263 15.61 7.95 -11.94
C GLU A 263 14.90 6.59 -12.02
N ALA A 264 15.52 5.51 -11.52
CA ALA A 264 14.95 4.16 -11.52
C ALA A 264 13.66 4.08 -10.71
N ILE A 265 13.62 4.71 -9.53
CA ILE A 265 12.42 4.81 -8.69
C ILE A 265 11.32 5.58 -9.42
N GLY A 266 11.65 6.69 -10.09
CA GLY A 266 10.69 7.44 -10.91
C GLY A 266 10.10 6.60 -12.05
N ARG A 267 10.91 5.74 -12.69
CA ARG A 267 10.42 4.78 -13.69
C ARG A 267 9.48 3.74 -13.06
N MET A 268 9.86 3.15 -11.93
CA MET A 268 9.02 2.16 -11.22
C MET A 268 7.69 2.74 -10.73
N MET A 269 7.67 4.00 -10.28
CA MET A 269 6.43 4.68 -9.88
C MET A 269 5.47 4.91 -11.04
N ARG A 270 5.97 5.03 -12.28
CA ARG A 270 5.12 5.13 -13.48
C ARG A 270 4.54 3.78 -13.88
N GLU A 271 5.29 2.70 -13.67
CA GLU A 271 4.82 1.34 -13.90
C GLU A 271 3.76 0.91 -12.88
N ASP A 272 4.03 1.16 -11.60
CA ASP A 272 3.17 0.78 -10.47
C ASP A 272 2.72 2.02 -9.66
N PRO A 273 1.44 2.43 -9.79
CA PRO A 273 0.90 3.57 -9.05
C PRO A 273 0.67 3.30 -7.55
N THR A 274 0.72 2.04 -7.10
CA THR A 274 0.64 1.67 -5.68
C THR A 274 1.98 1.87 -4.96
N PHE A 275 3.07 1.93 -5.73
CA PHE A 275 4.40 2.23 -5.23
C PHE A 275 4.63 3.74 -5.17
N ARG A 276 5.01 4.24 -3.99
CA ARG A 276 5.34 5.66 -3.80
C ARG A 276 6.71 5.81 -3.19
N ALA A 277 7.47 6.79 -3.66
CA ALA A 277 8.70 7.22 -3.03
C ALA A 277 8.58 8.68 -2.58
N GLN A 278 9.08 8.97 -1.38
CA GLN A 278 9.12 10.31 -0.83
C GLN A 278 10.42 10.49 -0.06
N THR A 279 11.07 11.63 -0.25
CA THR A 279 12.19 12.03 0.60
C THR A 279 11.63 12.65 1.87
N ASN A 280 12.03 12.12 3.02
CA ASN A 280 11.66 12.69 4.31
C ASN A 280 12.52 13.95 4.56
N GLU A 281 11.89 15.12 4.60
CA GLU A 281 12.58 16.41 4.78
C GLU A 281 13.34 16.51 6.11
N ALA A 282 12.85 15.85 7.16
CA ALA A 282 13.47 15.91 8.48
C ALA A 282 14.71 15.03 8.62
N THR A 283 14.77 13.90 7.90
CA THR A 283 15.89 12.94 7.99
C THR A 283 16.77 12.92 6.74
N GLY A 284 16.33 13.55 5.65
CA GLY A 284 16.98 13.51 4.35
C GLY A 284 16.95 12.13 3.66
N GLN A 285 16.26 11.14 4.25
CA GLN A 285 16.23 9.77 3.74
C GLN A 285 15.17 9.60 2.67
N LEU A 286 15.46 8.79 1.66
CA LEU A 286 14.47 8.33 0.70
C LEU A 286 13.66 7.17 1.29
N LEU A 287 12.36 7.38 1.43
CA LEU A 287 11.42 6.38 1.90
C LEU A 287 10.60 5.85 0.73
N ILE A 288 10.56 4.54 0.58
CA ILE A 288 9.68 3.86 -0.35
C ILE A 288 8.50 3.25 0.39
N SER A 289 7.33 3.32 -0.21
CA SER A 289 6.05 2.86 0.35
C SER A 289 5.41 1.86 -0.61
N GLY A 290 4.91 0.74 -0.08
CA GLY A 290 4.29 -0.32 -0.86
C GLY A 290 3.16 -1.01 -0.10
N MET A 291 2.42 -1.86 -0.81
CA MET A 291 1.25 -2.57 -0.25
C MET A 291 1.62 -3.66 0.78
N GLY A 292 2.84 -4.18 0.74
CA GLY A 292 3.29 -5.25 1.63
C GLY A 292 4.81 -5.47 1.58
N GLU A 293 5.30 -6.35 2.45
CA GLU A 293 6.74 -6.65 2.59
C GLU A 293 7.30 -7.28 1.31
N LEU A 294 6.62 -8.32 0.79
CA LEU A 294 6.99 -8.97 -0.47
C LEU A 294 7.02 -7.98 -1.65
N HIS A 295 6.11 -7.01 -1.68
CA HIS A 295 6.12 -5.98 -2.73
C HIS A 295 7.41 -5.16 -2.67
N LEU A 296 7.79 -4.67 -1.48
CA LEU A 296 9.04 -3.90 -1.32
C LEU A 296 10.29 -4.75 -1.61
N GLU A 297 10.30 -6.03 -1.25
CA GLU A 297 11.40 -6.96 -1.58
C GLU A 297 11.58 -7.13 -3.09
N ILE A 298 10.48 -7.30 -3.83
CA ILE A 298 10.52 -7.39 -5.30
C ILE A 298 11.06 -6.09 -5.91
N ILE A 299 10.64 -4.93 -5.40
CA ILE A 299 11.13 -3.63 -5.88
C ILE A 299 12.64 -3.48 -5.66
N VAL A 300 13.13 -3.83 -4.46
CA VAL A 300 14.56 -3.81 -4.13
C VAL A 300 15.34 -4.79 -5.01
N HIS A 301 14.80 -5.99 -5.24
CA HIS A 301 15.40 -6.96 -6.14
C HIS A 301 15.43 -6.47 -7.59
N ARG A 302 14.41 -5.75 -8.06
CA ARG A 302 14.39 -5.12 -9.40
C ARG A 302 15.44 -4.02 -9.54
N LEU A 303 15.69 -3.23 -8.49
CA LEU A 303 16.77 -2.23 -8.51
C LEU A 303 18.13 -2.88 -8.73
N SER A 304 18.38 -4.02 -8.09
CA SER A 304 19.62 -4.79 -8.28
C SER A 304 19.66 -5.48 -9.64
N SER A 305 18.62 -6.23 -10.02
CA SER A 305 18.65 -7.10 -11.22
C SER A 305 18.45 -6.35 -12.54
N ALA A 306 17.58 -5.34 -12.60
CA ALA A 306 17.28 -4.62 -13.83
C ALA A 306 18.12 -3.34 -14.00
N TYR A 307 18.44 -2.65 -12.90
CA TYR A 307 19.15 -1.38 -12.93
C TYR A 307 20.61 -1.47 -12.47
N ASN A 308 21.06 -2.64 -11.98
CA ASN A 308 22.41 -2.85 -11.42
C ASN A 308 22.75 -1.87 -10.29
N ILE A 309 21.74 -1.46 -9.50
CA ILE A 309 21.91 -0.55 -8.36
C ILE A 309 21.82 -1.37 -7.08
N GLU A 310 22.94 -1.49 -6.38
CA GLU A 310 22.94 -2.09 -5.06
C GLU A 310 22.46 -1.08 -4.02
N VAL A 311 21.35 -1.40 -3.36
CA VAL A 311 20.76 -0.58 -2.29
C VAL A 311 20.90 -1.24 -0.93
N GLN A 312 20.95 -0.42 0.11
CA GLN A 312 20.79 -0.83 1.51
C GLN A 312 19.38 -0.47 1.96
N THR A 313 18.68 -1.47 2.49
CA THR A 313 17.32 -1.32 3.03
C THR A 313 17.38 -1.20 4.55
N GLY A 314 16.64 -0.24 5.10
CA GLY A 314 16.55 -0.04 6.54
C GLY A 314 15.13 0.22 7.01
N LYS A 315 14.96 0.26 8.33
CA LYS A 315 13.74 0.82 8.92
C LYS A 315 13.77 2.34 8.76
N PRO A 316 12.64 2.99 8.47
CA PRO A 316 12.56 4.45 8.47
C PRO A 316 13.08 5.03 9.79
N LYS A 317 13.95 6.04 9.71
CA LYS A 317 14.38 6.76 10.92
C LYS A 317 13.20 7.57 11.48
N VAL A 318 13.04 7.51 12.79
CA VAL A 318 12.05 8.31 13.51
C VAL A 318 12.60 9.73 13.65
N ALA A 319 11.84 10.73 13.22
CA ALA A 319 12.17 12.14 13.44
C ALA A 319 11.83 12.51 14.89
N TYR A 320 12.78 12.33 15.80
CA TYR A 320 12.64 12.77 17.18
C TYR A 320 12.61 14.30 17.24
N LYS A 321 11.81 14.80 18.18
CA LYS A 321 11.79 16.21 18.57
C LYS A 321 12.19 16.31 20.04
N GLN A 322 12.48 17.51 20.50
CA GLN A 322 12.79 17.73 21.91
C GLN A 322 12.04 18.92 22.49
N ARG A 323 11.89 18.93 23.81
CA ARG A 323 11.35 20.07 24.56
C ARG A 323 12.11 20.22 25.87
N LEU A 324 12.06 21.42 26.44
CA LEU A 324 12.57 21.66 27.79
C LEU A 324 11.62 21.03 28.82
N ALA A 325 12.13 20.37 29.86
CA ALA A 325 11.34 19.57 30.80
C ALA A 325 10.74 20.41 31.95
N ARG A 326 11.44 21.46 32.37
CA ARG A 326 11.05 22.35 33.47
C ARG A 326 11.25 23.80 33.07
N LYS A 327 10.50 24.69 33.73
CA LYS A 327 10.75 26.13 33.66
C LYS A 327 12.12 26.44 34.26
N LEU A 328 12.92 27.25 33.58
CA LEU A 328 14.27 27.58 34.01
C LEU A 328 14.62 29.02 33.65
N GLU A 329 15.25 29.72 34.59
CA GLU A 329 15.85 31.03 34.35
C GLU A 329 17.34 30.85 34.15
N THR A 330 17.87 31.48 33.11
CA THR A 330 19.27 31.35 32.72
C THR A 330 19.90 32.72 32.56
N GLU A 331 21.15 32.83 33.00
CA GLU A 331 21.98 34.01 32.87
C GLU A 331 23.16 33.70 31.94
N ALA A 332 23.10 34.23 30.72
CA ALA A 332 24.17 34.07 29.76
C ALA A 332 25.04 35.31 29.73
N ARG A 333 26.31 35.15 30.13
CA ARG A 333 27.35 36.19 30.02
C ARG A 333 28.31 35.83 28.88
N TYR A 334 28.32 36.63 27.83
CA TYR A 334 29.29 36.52 26.75
C TYR A 334 30.30 37.67 26.87
N ILE A 335 31.48 37.35 27.40
CA ILE A 335 32.59 38.29 27.56
C ILE A 335 33.80 37.70 26.86
N ARG A 336 34.24 38.32 25.76
CA ARG A 336 35.48 37.97 25.07
C ARG A 336 36.27 39.22 24.73
N GLN A 337 37.54 39.20 25.13
CA GLN A 337 38.55 40.16 24.68
C GLN A 337 39.55 39.39 23.83
N SER A 338 39.33 39.38 22.51
CA SER A 338 40.24 38.76 21.54
C SER A 338 40.88 39.85 20.70
N GLY A 339 41.91 40.53 21.23
CA GLY A 339 42.83 41.42 20.47
C GLY A 339 42.25 42.57 19.63
N GLY A 340 40.93 42.72 19.53
CA GLY A 340 40.18 43.72 18.74
C GLY A 340 39.00 44.29 19.55
N ARG A 341 37.92 44.76 18.88
CA ARG A 341 36.72 45.26 19.57
C ARG A 341 36.20 44.23 20.57
N GLY A 342 36.05 44.63 21.83
CA GLY A 342 35.52 43.77 22.90
C GLY A 342 34.13 43.27 22.53
N GLN A 343 33.77 42.10 23.05
CA GLN A 343 32.43 41.55 22.96
C GLN A 343 31.89 41.40 24.37
N TYR A 344 30.87 42.20 24.70
CA TYR A 344 30.19 42.16 25.99
C TYR A 344 28.68 42.07 25.78
N ALA A 345 28.06 41.02 26.28
CA ALA A 345 26.60 40.91 26.35
C ALA A 345 26.19 40.05 27.55
N VAL A 346 25.18 40.49 28.29
CA VAL A 346 24.51 39.68 29.31
C VAL A 346 23.02 39.68 29.03
N ALA A 347 22.43 38.49 28.98
CA ALA A 347 21.00 38.30 28.77
C ALA A 347 20.43 37.34 29.82
N TRP A 348 19.34 37.76 30.48
CA TRP A 348 18.55 36.90 31.35
C TRP A 348 17.28 36.44 30.63
N VAL A 349 17.20 35.14 30.40
CA VAL A 349 16.10 34.52 29.67
C VAL A 349 15.42 33.49 30.57
N ARG A 350 14.08 33.61 30.68
CA ARG A 350 13.22 32.60 31.29
C ARG A 350 12.65 31.71 30.20
N PHE A 351 12.90 30.41 30.32
CA PHE A 351 12.32 29.39 29.45
C PHE A 351 11.15 28.71 30.12
N GLU A 352 10.04 28.60 29.38
CA GLU A 352 8.83 27.91 29.81
C GLU A 352 8.32 26.96 28.73
N GLN A 353 7.50 25.99 29.14
CA GLN A 353 6.78 25.12 28.21
C GLN A 353 5.51 25.80 27.73
N THR A 354 5.23 25.67 26.44
CA THR A 354 3.99 26.12 25.82
C THR A 354 2.96 24.99 25.70
N GLU A 355 1.74 25.34 25.28
CA GLU A 355 0.69 24.37 24.94
C GLU A 355 1.15 23.38 23.87
N GLU A 356 0.61 22.16 23.94
CA GLU A 356 0.97 21.07 23.03
C GLU A 356 0.57 21.40 21.58
N GLY A 357 1.56 21.55 20.69
CA GLY A 357 1.32 21.69 19.25
C GLY A 357 2.00 22.91 18.62
N ASN A 358 2.61 23.80 19.41
CA ASN A 358 3.36 24.92 18.86
C ASN A 358 4.76 24.48 18.37
N THR A 359 4.95 24.50 17.05
CA THR A 359 6.21 24.15 16.39
C THR A 359 7.19 25.31 16.30
N GLN A 360 6.80 26.52 16.70
CA GLN A 360 7.64 27.71 16.69
C GLN A 360 8.09 28.10 18.10
N LEU A 361 9.20 28.84 18.18
CA LEU A 361 9.66 29.46 19.41
C LEU A 361 8.78 30.68 19.70
N GLU A 362 8.09 30.67 20.84
CA GLU A 362 7.38 31.87 21.31
C GLU A 362 8.36 32.79 22.03
N PHE A 363 8.67 33.93 21.42
CA PHE A 363 9.53 34.94 22.03
C PHE A 363 8.71 36.08 22.63
N VAL A 364 8.93 36.39 23.90
CA VAL A 364 8.30 37.51 24.60
C VAL A 364 9.38 38.47 25.11
N ASP A 365 9.31 39.72 24.67
CA ASP A 365 10.10 40.80 25.21
C ASP A 365 9.40 41.38 26.46
N ALA A 366 10.06 41.27 27.61
CA ALA A 366 9.62 41.80 28.90
C ALA A 366 10.65 42.75 29.52
N ILE A 367 11.57 43.31 28.73
CA ILE A 367 12.63 44.21 29.21
C ILE A 367 12.01 45.51 29.74
N LYS A 368 12.45 45.94 30.93
CA LYS A 368 12.04 47.21 31.56
C LYS A 368 13.26 48.11 31.73
N GLY A 369 13.11 49.41 31.45
CA GLY A 369 14.14 50.41 31.75
C GLY A 369 15.33 50.48 30.81
N GLY A 370 15.29 49.81 29.64
CA GLY A 370 16.35 49.93 28.63
C GLY A 370 17.63 49.16 28.95
N SER A 371 17.58 48.12 29.81
CA SER A 371 18.74 47.28 30.16
C SER A 371 19.42 46.62 28.95
N ILE A 372 18.71 46.49 27.84
CA ILE A 372 19.25 46.18 26.51
C ILE A 372 18.62 47.17 25.51
N PRO A 373 19.41 47.86 24.67
CA PRO A 373 18.89 48.65 23.55
C PRO A 373 17.97 47.83 22.64
N ARG A 374 16.86 48.43 22.19
CA ARG A 374 15.86 47.73 21.36
C ARG A 374 16.43 47.16 20.05
N GLU A 375 17.52 47.73 19.57
CA GLU A 375 18.24 47.29 18.37
C GLU A 375 18.86 45.89 18.52
N TYR A 376 19.24 45.49 19.74
CA TYR A 376 19.89 44.20 19.98
C TYR A 376 18.94 43.05 20.36
N ILE A 377 17.68 43.36 20.66
CA ILE A 377 16.65 42.37 21.03
C ILE A 377 16.40 41.35 19.89
N PRO A 378 16.27 41.76 18.62
CA PRO A 378 16.13 40.81 17.50
C PRO A 378 17.32 39.86 17.37
N SER A 379 18.54 40.33 17.67
CA SER A 379 19.76 39.51 17.60
C SER A 379 19.74 38.38 18.64
N VAL A 380 19.27 38.67 19.87
CA VAL A 380 19.05 37.65 20.90
C VAL A 380 18.02 36.62 20.43
N HIS A 381 16.88 37.08 19.90
CA HIS A 381 15.85 36.18 19.36
C HIS A 381 16.39 35.30 18.23
N HIS A 382 17.21 35.85 17.33
CA HIS A 382 17.82 35.08 16.25
C HIS A 382 18.74 33.98 16.78
N GLY A 383 19.55 34.26 17.81
CA GLY A 383 20.43 33.26 18.44
C GLY A 383 19.64 32.13 19.12
N LEU A 384 18.53 32.47 19.79
CA LEU A 384 17.62 31.48 20.36
C LEU A 384 16.97 30.61 19.27
N LYS A 385 16.52 31.23 18.17
CA LYS A 385 15.87 30.54 17.04
C LYS A 385 16.81 29.57 16.32
N GLU A 386 18.08 29.92 16.21
CA GLU A 386 19.10 29.06 15.58
C GLU A 386 19.30 27.76 16.36
N ILE A 387 19.48 27.82 17.68
CA ILE A 387 19.59 26.62 18.51
C ILE A 387 18.26 25.86 18.57
N PHE A 388 17.14 26.57 18.63
CA PHE A 388 15.82 25.94 18.61
C PHE A 388 15.63 25.05 17.37
N ALA A 389 16.06 25.51 16.20
CA ALA A 389 16.00 24.73 14.96
C ALA A 389 17.06 23.62 14.89
N THR A 390 18.30 23.92 15.28
CA THR A 390 19.45 22.99 15.14
C THR A 390 19.47 21.91 16.21
N GLY A 391 18.86 22.17 17.38
CA GLY A 391 18.79 21.21 18.48
C GLY A 391 20.02 21.14 19.38
N GLY A 392 20.99 22.05 19.21
CA GLY A 392 22.23 22.07 19.98
C GLY A 392 23.00 20.74 19.90
N ASN A 393 23.35 20.16 21.06
CA ASN A 393 24.21 18.97 21.12
C ASN A 393 23.52 17.66 20.68
N THR A 394 22.19 17.62 20.64
CA THR A 394 21.41 16.41 20.35
C THR A 394 20.95 16.34 18.89
N GLY A 395 21.04 17.45 18.14
CA GLY A 395 20.73 17.50 16.71
C GLY A 395 19.24 17.38 16.34
N TYR A 396 18.32 17.39 17.32
CA TYR A 396 16.88 17.32 17.09
C TYR A 396 16.20 18.68 17.31
N PRO A 397 15.22 19.10 16.49
CA PRO A 397 14.59 20.40 16.68
C PRO A 397 13.76 20.46 17.98
N PHE A 398 13.74 21.64 18.61
CA PHE A 398 12.89 21.91 19.76
C PHE A 398 11.45 22.21 19.36
N VAL A 399 10.49 21.94 20.25
CA VAL A 399 9.07 22.32 20.11
C VAL A 399 8.48 22.71 21.47
N ASN A 400 7.37 23.46 21.44
CA ASN A 400 6.63 23.92 22.62
C ASN A 400 7.53 24.65 23.65
N VAL A 401 8.40 25.54 23.18
CA VAL A 401 9.27 26.37 24.04
C VAL A 401 8.86 27.83 23.92
N LYS A 402 8.69 28.48 25.07
CA LYS A 402 8.52 29.92 25.22
C LYS A 402 9.74 30.52 25.89
N ALA A 403 10.33 31.53 25.27
CA ALA A 403 11.48 32.27 25.79
C ALA A 403 11.05 33.70 26.11
N THR A 404 11.17 34.10 27.38
CA THR A 404 10.89 35.46 27.83
C THR A 404 12.20 36.14 28.22
N LEU A 405 12.58 37.19 27.49
CA LEU A 405 13.74 38.02 27.80
C LEU A 405 13.28 39.11 28.77
N PHE A 406 13.76 39.09 30.00
CA PHE A 406 13.24 40.00 31.05
C PHE A 406 14.27 41.02 31.56
N ASP A 407 15.57 40.73 31.43
CA ASP A 407 16.63 41.65 31.83
C ASP A 407 17.93 41.41 31.04
N GLY A 408 18.88 42.34 31.13
CA GLY A 408 20.18 42.26 30.47
C GLY A 408 21.17 43.31 30.94
N LYS A 409 22.42 43.21 30.48
CA LYS A 409 23.42 44.27 30.63
C LYS A 409 24.17 44.43 29.31
N TYR A 410 24.45 45.69 28.97
CA TYR A 410 25.26 46.08 27.84
C TYR A 410 26.35 47.05 28.28
N HIS A 411 27.36 47.21 27.43
CA HIS A 411 28.45 48.16 27.58
C HIS A 411 28.52 49.01 26.31
N ASP A 412 28.61 50.33 26.44
CA ASP A 412 28.44 51.26 25.31
C ASP A 412 29.46 51.05 24.18
N VAL A 413 30.67 50.58 24.51
CA VAL A 413 31.78 50.44 23.55
C VAL A 413 31.98 49.00 23.08
N ASP A 414 31.67 48.02 23.93
CA ASP A 414 32.02 46.60 23.72
C ASP A 414 30.80 45.72 23.41
N SER A 415 29.58 46.24 23.52
CA SER A 415 28.38 45.50 23.09
C SER A 415 28.16 45.59 21.58
N SER A 416 27.81 44.47 20.98
CA SER A 416 27.49 44.37 19.56
C SER A 416 26.30 43.43 19.32
N GLU A 417 25.66 43.53 18.16
CA GLU A 417 24.61 42.58 17.73
C GLU A 417 25.09 41.13 17.80
N MET A 418 26.33 40.88 17.40
CA MET A 418 26.95 39.55 17.42
C MET A 418 27.17 39.05 18.85
N ALA A 419 27.49 39.94 19.80
CA ALA A 419 27.62 39.58 21.21
C ALA A 419 26.27 39.12 21.79
N PHE A 420 25.19 39.86 21.50
CA PHE A 420 23.84 39.52 21.97
C PHE A 420 23.26 38.28 21.29
N HIS A 421 23.55 38.07 20.01
CA HIS A 421 23.23 36.82 19.32
C HIS A 421 23.89 35.61 20.00
N ASN A 422 25.20 35.68 20.27
CA ASN A 422 25.92 34.62 20.96
C ASN A 422 25.48 34.44 22.42
N ALA A 423 25.07 35.52 23.10
CA ALA A 423 24.47 35.43 24.44
C ALA A 423 23.14 34.67 24.42
N GLY A 424 22.30 34.86 23.40
CA GLY A 424 21.08 34.07 23.19
C GLY A 424 21.37 32.59 22.95
N VAL A 425 22.35 32.28 22.10
CA VAL A 425 22.86 30.91 21.86
C VAL A 425 23.33 30.27 23.18
N LEU A 426 24.11 30.99 24.00
CA LEU A 426 24.59 30.47 25.28
C LEU A 426 23.48 30.28 26.31
N ALA A 427 22.52 31.20 26.40
CA ALA A 427 21.37 31.09 27.30
C ALA A 427 20.58 29.80 27.03
N PHE A 428 20.32 29.52 25.75
CA PHE A 428 19.63 28.30 25.36
C PHE A 428 20.45 27.05 25.67
N ARG A 429 21.78 27.05 25.42
CA ARG A 429 22.66 25.91 25.75
C ARG A 429 22.67 25.59 27.24
N GLN A 430 22.81 26.61 28.08
CA GLN A 430 22.71 26.45 29.53
C GLN A 430 21.33 25.94 29.95
N ALA A 431 20.27 26.43 29.30
CA ALA A 431 18.92 25.98 29.59
C ALA A 431 18.66 24.51 29.23
N MET A 432 19.42 23.97 28.28
CA MET A 432 19.36 22.58 27.84
C MET A 432 20.10 21.62 28.78
N GLU A 433 21.09 22.08 29.56
CA GLU A 433 21.87 21.21 30.43
C GLU A 433 20.97 20.51 31.46
N ASN A 434 20.87 19.17 31.36
CA ASN A 434 20.02 18.32 32.21
C ASN A 434 18.52 18.62 32.19
N ASN A 435 18.00 19.35 31.18
CA ASN A 435 16.59 19.77 31.11
C ASN A 435 15.91 19.40 29.78
N ILE A 436 16.39 18.36 29.09
CA ILE A 436 15.85 17.91 27.79
C ILE A 436 14.91 16.72 27.99
N THR A 437 13.75 16.75 27.32
CA THR A 437 12.88 15.58 27.13
C THR A 437 12.69 15.31 25.65
N TYR A 438 12.95 14.07 25.22
CA TYR A 438 12.71 13.63 23.85
C TYR A 438 11.23 13.34 23.62
N LEU A 439 10.76 13.70 22.43
CA LEU A 439 9.42 13.47 21.94
C LEU A 439 9.51 12.57 20.70
N GLU A 440 8.74 11.49 20.72
CA GLU A 440 8.55 10.61 19.57
C GLU A 440 7.19 10.90 18.90
N PRO A 441 7.10 10.77 17.57
CA PRO A 441 5.83 10.90 16.86
C PRO A 441 4.90 9.73 17.20
N ILE A 442 3.70 10.04 17.67
CA ILE A 442 2.66 9.04 17.94
C ILE A 442 1.68 9.04 16.78
N MET A 443 1.59 7.90 16.08
CA MET A 443 0.67 7.73 14.95
C MET A 443 -0.70 7.23 15.43
N LYS A 444 -1.77 7.86 14.94
CA LYS A 444 -3.13 7.35 15.13
C LYS A 444 -3.39 6.21 14.14
N VAL A 445 -3.23 4.97 14.59
CA VAL A 445 -3.51 3.79 13.77
C VAL A 445 -5.00 3.45 13.84
N LEU A 446 -5.71 3.61 12.72
CA LEU A 446 -7.09 3.17 12.59
C LEU A 446 -7.11 1.71 12.14
N GLY A 447 -7.26 0.79 13.09
CA GLY A 447 -7.53 -0.62 12.77
C GLY A 447 -8.96 -0.77 12.28
N ALA A 448 -9.17 -0.75 10.96
CA ALA A 448 -10.43 -1.19 10.40
C ALA A 448 -10.64 -2.67 10.74
N ARG A 449 -11.79 -3.02 11.30
CA ARG A 449 -12.31 -4.39 11.18
C ARG A 449 -12.71 -4.55 9.71
N ALA A 450 -11.72 -4.71 8.83
CA ALA A 450 -11.98 -5.15 7.47
C ALA A 450 -12.61 -6.54 7.56
N GLY A 451 -13.71 -6.76 6.84
CA GLY A 451 -14.46 -8.03 6.80
C GLY A 451 -13.69 -9.26 6.32
N GLY A 452 -12.36 -9.18 6.20
CA GLY A 452 -11.47 -10.26 5.77
C GLY A 452 -10.66 -10.93 6.88
N VAL A 453 -10.85 -10.61 8.17
CA VAL A 453 -10.25 -11.40 9.26
C VAL A 453 -11.25 -12.46 9.69
N PRO A 454 -10.99 -13.76 9.45
CA PRO A 454 -11.87 -14.82 9.91
C PRO A 454 -12.01 -14.74 11.43
N ARG A 455 -13.27 -14.84 11.89
CA ARG A 455 -13.69 -14.74 13.30
C ARG A 455 -12.95 -15.70 14.26
N GLN A 456 -12.19 -16.65 13.73
CA GLN A 456 -11.56 -17.76 14.47
C GLN A 456 -10.35 -17.37 15.33
N ARG A 457 -9.68 -16.22 15.10
CA ARG A 457 -8.58 -15.81 16.00
C ARG A 457 -9.14 -15.07 17.23
N GLY A 458 -9.43 -15.83 18.29
CA GLY A 458 -9.93 -15.36 19.60
C GLY A 458 -9.03 -14.36 20.36
N ARG A 459 -7.89 -13.96 19.79
CA ARG A 459 -7.13 -12.76 20.17
C ARG A 459 -7.03 -11.89 18.93
N GLY A 460 -7.96 -10.94 18.80
CA GLY A 460 -8.03 -10.05 17.64
C GLY A 460 -6.77 -9.19 17.43
N PRO A 461 -6.77 -8.30 16.42
CA PRO A 461 -5.60 -7.48 15.99
C PRO A 461 -5.00 -6.54 17.07
N TRP A 462 -5.48 -6.61 18.30
CA TRP A 462 -5.15 -5.75 19.43
C TRP A 462 -3.99 -6.32 20.27
N ALA A 463 -3.77 -7.64 20.27
CA ALA A 463 -2.66 -8.26 20.99
C ALA A 463 -1.27 -7.84 20.44
N PRO A 464 -1.06 -7.72 19.10
CA PRO A 464 0.18 -7.16 18.56
C PRO A 464 0.36 -5.67 18.83
N ALA A 465 -0.73 -4.90 18.95
CA ALA A 465 -0.67 -3.46 19.23
C ALA A 465 -0.19 -3.17 20.66
N ALA A 466 -0.67 -3.93 21.65
CA ALA A 466 -0.21 -3.82 23.03
C ALA A 466 1.28 -4.20 23.19
N ALA A 467 1.78 -5.13 22.38
CA ALA A 467 3.20 -5.50 22.34
C ALA A 467 4.10 -4.42 21.71
N ARG A 468 3.52 -3.47 20.95
CA ARG A 468 4.21 -2.34 20.31
C ARG A 468 3.99 -1.01 21.05
N SER A 469 3.82 -1.07 22.37
CA SER A 469 3.54 0.08 23.25
C SER A 469 2.36 0.98 22.84
N ALA A 470 1.45 0.50 21.97
CA ALA A 470 0.30 1.26 21.54
C ALA A 470 -0.78 1.27 22.61
N ARG A 471 -1.30 2.47 22.95
CA ARG A 471 -2.48 2.61 23.81
C ARG A 471 -3.73 2.52 22.96
N SER A 472 -4.58 1.54 23.24
CA SER A 472 -5.90 1.47 22.61
C SER A 472 -6.84 2.50 23.25
N THR A 473 -7.42 3.38 22.44
CA THR A 473 -8.52 4.25 22.84
C THR A 473 -9.79 3.71 22.20
N PRO A 474 -10.76 3.17 22.97
CA PRO A 474 -12.02 2.76 22.40
C PRO A 474 -12.71 4.01 21.85
N ARG A 475 -13.09 3.98 20.57
CA ARG A 475 -13.92 5.03 19.98
C ARG A 475 -15.24 5.01 20.75
N ALA A 476 -15.54 6.10 21.47
CA ALA A 476 -16.85 6.28 22.07
C ALA A 476 -17.92 6.01 20.99
N THR A 477 -18.84 5.13 21.33
CA THR A 477 -19.96 4.63 20.52
C THR A 477 -20.44 5.60 19.46
N CYS A 478 -20.33 5.18 18.18
CA CYS A 478 -21.07 5.81 17.10
C CYS A 478 -22.56 5.71 17.41
N GLY A 479 -23.26 6.84 17.48
CA GLY A 479 -24.68 7.00 17.81
C GLY A 479 -25.66 6.44 16.78
N TRP A 480 -25.32 5.33 16.12
CA TRP A 480 -26.15 4.67 15.11
C TRP A 480 -26.75 3.32 15.58
N CYS A 481 -26.23 2.72 16.66
CA CYS A 481 -26.84 1.52 17.25
C CYS A 481 -28.02 1.80 18.22
N ALA A 482 -28.46 3.06 18.36
CA ALA A 482 -29.54 3.44 19.28
C ALA A 482 -30.94 3.52 18.62
N ARG A 483 -31.16 2.96 17.41
CA ARG A 483 -32.45 3.02 16.72
C ARG A 483 -33.09 1.69 16.30
N SER A 484 -32.55 0.53 16.68
CA SER A 484 -33.16 -0.76 16.34
C SER A 484 -33.24 -1.69 17.56
N CYS A 485 -34.00 -1.29 18.56
CA CYS A 485 -34.56 -2.20 19.58
C CYS A 485 -35.73 -1.50 20.26
N ARG A 486 -36.83 -1.29 19.52
CA ARG A 486 -38.15 -1.08 20.11
C ARG A 486 -38.86 -2.42 20.14
N SER A 487 -38.72 -3.15 21.23
CA SER A 487 -39.69 -4.16 21.66
C SER A 487 -40.23 -3.74 23.04
N PRO A 488 -41.54 -3.79 23.27
CA PRO A 488 -42.16 -3.08 24.39
C PRO A 488 -42.30 -4.00 25.61
N ARG A 489 -41.23 -4.20 26.38
CA ARG A 489 -41.35 -4.65 27.78
C ARG A 489 -40.24 -4.03 28.61
N CYS A 490 -40.60 -3.00 29.36
CA CYS A 490 -40.07 -2.55 30.66
C CYS A 490 -40.23 -1.03 30.77
N SER A 491 -41.28 -0.62 31.49
CA SER A 491 -41.44 0.74 32.00
C SER A 491 -40.59 0.97 33.26
N PRO A 492 -40.34 2.24 33.64
CA PRO A 492 -39.09 2.68 34.24
C PRO A 492 -39.21 3.02 35.74
N THR A 493 -38.08 3.12 36.46
CA THR A 493 -37.78 4.22 37.42
C THR A 493 -36.39 4.06 38.07
N PRO A 494 -35.78 5.17 38.57
CA PRO A 494 -34.37 5.46 38.39
C PRO A 494 -33.57 5.42 39.70
N ARG A 495 -32.25 5.18 39.65
CA ARG A 495 -31.34 5.67 40.69
C ARG A 495 -30.06 6.28 40.15
N ARG A 496 -29.83 7.48 40.70
CA ARG A 496 -28.86 8.52 40.41
C ARG A 496 -27.41 8.07 40.52
N CYS A 497 -26.59 8.63 39.65
CA CYS A 497 -25.16 8.84 39.84
C CYS A 497 -24.91 9.73 41.07
N ALA A 498 -23.96 9.33 41.91
CA ALA A 498 -23.26 10.23 42.82
C ALA A 498 -21.78 9.84 42.86
N ALA A 499 -20.93 10.86 42.85
CA ALA A 499 -19.50 10.80 42.62
C ALA A 499 -18.68 10.77 43.93
N ARG A 500 -17.37 10.46 43.74
CA ARG A 500 -16.18 10.75 44.59
C ARG A 500 -15.77 9.68 45.65
N PRO A 501 -14.52 9.70 46.17
CA PRO A 501 -13.23 9.57 45.49
C PRO A 501 -12.22 8.66 46.27
N LYS A 502 -10.98 8.58 45.75
CA LYS A 502 -9.78 7.87 46.25
C LYS A 502 -9.53 7.83 47.78
N ALA A 503 -9.05 6.69 48.30
CA ALA A 503 -8.01 6.59 49.34
C ALA A 503 -7.40 5.16 49.43
N ALA A 504 -6.27 5.10 50.12
CA ALA A 504 -5.22 4.08 50.18
C ALA A 504 -5.58 2.64 50.65
N ALA A 505 -4.67 1.72 50.36
CA ALA A 505 -4.59 0.29 50.73
C ALA A 505 -4.45 0.06 52.26
N PRO A 506 -4.09 -1.15 52.78
CA PRO A 506 -4.24 -2.53 52.31
C PRO A 506 -4.94 -3.41 53.39
N THR A 507 -5.45 -4.60 53.06
CA THR A 507 -5.39 -5.77 53.98
C THR A 507 -5.91 -7.06 53.34
N ARG A 508 -5.16 -8.14 53.59
CA ARG A 508 -5.52 -9.53 53.35
C ARG A 508 -6.88 -9.85 53.95
N TRP A 509 -7.63 -10.76 53.33
CA TRP A 509 -8.33 -11.83 54.04
C TRP A 509 -8.42 -13.08 53.16
N SER A 510 -8.23 -14.19 53.84
CA SER A 510 -8.09 -15.57 53.42
C SER A 510 -9.37 -16.34 53.70
N SER A 511 -9.80 -17.20 52.76
CA SER A 511 -10.45 -18.50 52.97
C SER A 511 -10.97 -18.98 51.60
N SER A 512 -10.32 -19.94 50.94
CA SER A 512 -10.49 -21.40 51.08
C SER A 512 -11.90 -21.90 50.76
N SER A 513 -12.11 -22.37 49.53
CA SER A 513 -12.72 -23.68 49.26
C SER A 513 -12.49 -24.11 47.80
N THR A 514 -11.73 -25.18 47.69
CA THR A 514 -11.39 -26.07 46.57
C THR A 514 -12.47 -26.34 45.51
N ALA A 515 -12.09 -26.20 44.24
CA ALA A 515 -12.43 -27.16 43.18
C ALA A 515 -11.27 -27.22 42.16
N THR A 516 -10.80 -28.43 41.94
CA THR A 516 -9.55 -28.82 41.27
C THR A 516 -9.66 -28.74 39.74
N CYS A 517 -8.67 -28.14 39.08
CA CYS A 517 -8.41 -28.31 37.63
C CYS A 517 -6.93 -28.71 37.47
N PRO A 518 -6.58 -29.64 36.57
CA PRO A 518 -5.25 -30.21 36.47
C PRO A 518 -4.22 -29.21 35.91
N PRO A 519 -2.93 -29.29 36.29
CA PRO A 519 -1.93 -28.35 35.81
C PRO A 519 -1.59 -28.61 34.34
N ALA A 520 -1.68 -27.54 33.55
CA ALA A 520 -1.14 -27.48 32.20
C ALA A 520 0.39 -27.68 32.22
N TRP A 521 0.88 -28.45 31.26
CA TRP A 521 2.29 -28.77 31.06
C TRP A 521 3.17 -27.51 30.92
N PRO A 522 4.42 -27.51 31.45
CA PRO A 522 5.33 -26.40 31.28
C PRO A 522 5.90 -26.36 29.84
N PRO A 523 6.23 -25.17 29.31
CA PRO A 523 6.83 -25.05 27.98
C PRO A 523 8.24 -25.62 27.98
N ARG A 524 8.51 -26.56 27.06
CA ARG A 524 9.84 -27.13 26.81
C ARG A 524 10.84 -26.02 26.45
N ARG A 525 11.75 -25.70 27.37
CA ARG A 525 13.02 -25.02 27.08
C ARG A 525 13.95 -26.03 26.41
N TRP A 526 14.34 -25.77 25.16
CA TRP A 526 15.52 -26.40 24.59
C TRP A 526 16.76 -25.73 25.20
N ARG A 527 17.39 -26.38 26.18
CA ARG A 527 18.78 -26.12 26.57
C ARG A 527 19.68 -26.87 25.59
N ARG A 528 20.48 -26.14 24.81
CA ARG A 528 21.72 -26.67 24.24
C ARG A 528 22.72 -26.82 25.39
N THR A 529 23.21 -28.03 25.58
CA THR A 529 24.35 -28.36 26.44
C THR A 529 25.64 -27.92 25.74
N ASP A 530 26.37 -27.01 26.37
CA ASP A 530 27.82 -26.84 26.20
C ASP A 530 28.55 -28.08 26.72
N THR A 531 29.60 -28.52 26.01
CA THR A 531 30.90 -28.83 26.64
C THR A 531 32.00 -28.99 25.60
N GLY A 532 33.09 -28.23 25.78
CA GLY A 532 34.48 -28.62 25.48
C GLY A 532 35.08 -27.97 24.22
N ARG A 533 35.82 -26.85 24.34
CA ARG A 533 37.30 -26.77 24.51
C ARG A 533 38.03 -27.50 23.36
N THR A 534 38.95 -26.94 22.58
CA THR A 534 40.03 -25.97 22.79
C THR A 534 40.78 -25.86 21.45
N GLY A 535 41.53 -24.79 21.19
CA GLY A 535 42.74 -24.91 20.36
C GLY A 535 42.89 -23.90 19.22
N ALA A 536 43.96 -23.12 19.32
CA ALA A 536 44.47 -22.08 18.44
C ALA A 536 44.86 -22.53 17.00
N VAL A 537 44.68 -21.60 16.04
CA VAL A 537 45.58 -21.02 14.98
C VAL A 537 46.80 -21.87 14.49
N PRO A 538 47.53 -21.62 13.35
CA PRO A 538 47.32 -20.79 12.13
C PRO A 538 47.77 -21.39 10.74
N THR A 539 47.41 -20.67 9.67
CA THR A 539 48.20 -20.31 8.45
C THR A 539 48.72 -21.31 7.40
N ARG A 540 48.87 -20.74 6.18
CA ARG A 540 49.59 -21.16 4.95
C ARG A 540 48.76 -22.07 4.03
N GLY A 541 48.50 -21.75 2.76
CA GLY A 541 49.23 -20.91 1.81
C GLY A 541 49.83 -21.80 0.72
N VAL A 542 49.75 -21.35 -0.54
CA VAL A 542 50.47 -21.88 -1.73
C VAL A 542 49.86 -23.18 -2.30
N ALA A 543 49.75 -23.46 -3.60
CA ALA A 543 49.68 -22.72 -4.86
C ALA A 543 49.43 -23.77 -5.96
N ARG A 544 48.93 -23.32 -7.12
CA ARG A 544 49.20 -23.80 -8.50
C ARG A 544 49.09 -25.30 -8.84
N SER A 545 48.18 -25.58 -9.77
CA SER A 545 48.45 -26.22 -11.08
C SER A 545 47.19 -26.04 -11.95
N SER A 546 47.23 -25.32 -13.08
CA SER A 546 47.45 -25.86 -14.44
C SER A 546 46.75 -27.22 -14.63
N GLU A 547 45.70 -27.35 -15.44
CA GLU A 547 45.85 -27.45 -16.90
C GLU A 547 44.52 -27.25 -17.64
N ARG A 548 44.69 -26.83 -18.91
CA ARG A 548 43.69 -26.75 -19.97
C ARG A 548 43.13 -28.13 -20.30
N ALA A 549 41.86 -28.21 -20.69
CA ALA A 549 41.44 -28.74 -21.99
C ALA A 549 39.91 -28.71 -22.11
N THR A 550 39.43 -27.93 -23.07
CA THR A 550 38.16 -28.15 -23.78
C THR A 550 38.11 -29.54 -24.40
N PRO A 551 36.92 -30.10 -24.65
CA PRO A 551 36.49 -30.10 -26.05
C PRO A 551 35.00 -29.81 -26.25
N ARG A 552 34.71 -29.15 -27.38
CA ARG A 552 33.40 -29.14 -28.03
C ARG A 552 33.24 -30.44 -28.81
N ALA A 553 32.04 -31.02 -28.74
CA ALA A 553 31.23 -31.38 -29.90
C ALA A 553 29.78 -31.03 -29.54
#